data_AF-A0A941EVN2-F1
#
_entry.id   AF-A0A941EVN2-F1
#
_cell.length_a   1.000
_cell.length_b   1.000
_cell.length_c   1.000
_cell.angle_alpha   90.00
_cell.angle_beta   90.00
_cell.angle_gamma   90.00
#
_symmetry.space_group_name_H-M   'P 1'
#
loop_
_entity.id
_entity.type
_entity.pdbx_description
1 polymer ?
#
loop_
_entity_poly.entity_id
_entity_poly.type
_entity_poly.pdbx_seq_one_letter_code
_entity_poly.pdbx_strand_id
1 'polypeptide(L)'
;MGAKTVPTDGDVGRLHRWFAVELNNGTWDLIDGGLSEKSPVEERERALYGAYASTYHWLQVGNVDNHGRGEYVIATVACVVGLLDVAQAHAARCEELMASEPAAFEDWDRAFAAELRARIAA
;
A
#
# COMPACT_ATOMS: atom_id res chain seq x y z
N MET A 1 -28.65 18.59 -21.99
CA MET A 1 -27.57 18.34 -21.02
C MET A 1 -28.15 17.43 -19.95
N GLY A 2 -27.85 16.12 -19.98
CA GLY A 2 -28.43 15.16 -19.04
C GLY A 2 -27.98 15.44 -17.62
N ALA A 3 -28.88 15.36 -16.64
CA ALA A 3 -28.53 15.52 -15.24
C ALA A 3 -27.51 14.43 -14.86
N LYS A 4 -26.28 14.82 -14.52
CA LYS A 4 -25.32 13.90 -13.90
C LYS A 4 -25.89 13.52 -12.54
N THR A 5 -26.23 12.25 -12.34
CA THR A 5 -26.61 11.72 -11.05
C THR A 5 -25.42 11.79 -10.10
N VAL A 6 -25.60 12.44 -8.95
CA VAL A 6 -24.59 12.50 -7.89
C VAL A 6 -24.54 11.11 -7.22
N PRO A 7 -23.35 10.50 -7.07
CA PRO A 7 -23.22 9.22 -6.36
C PRO A 7 -23.69 9.32 -4.91
N THR A 8 -24.33 8.27 -4.39
CA THR A 8 -24.63 8.20 -2.95
C THR A 8 -23.36 7.87 -2.16
N ASP A 9 -23.37 8.12 -0.85
CA ASP A 9 -22.25 7.74 0.03
C ASP A 9 -21.95 6.24 -0.04
N GLY A 10 -22.99 5.41 -0.17
CA GLY A 10 -22.86 3.98 -0.36
C GLY A 10 -22.19 3.61 -1.69
N ASP A 11 -22.44 4.37 -2.76
CA ASP A 11 -21.77 4.18 -4.05
C ASP A 11 -20.29 4.57 -3.95
N VAL A 12 -20.01 5.72 -3.32
CA VAL A 12 -18.65 6.23 -3.08
C VAL A 12 -17.83 5.22 -2.25
N GLY A 13 -18.39 4.71 -1.15
CA GLY A 13 -17.72 3.70 -0.32
C GLY A 13 -17.41 2.40 -1.07
N ARG A 14 -18.31 1.94 -1.95
CA ARG A 14 -18.03 0.77 -2.80
C ARG A 14 -16.92 1.04 -3.80
N LEU A 15 -16.87 2.24 -4.37
CA LEU A 15 -15.78 2.65 -5.27
C LEU A 15 -14.45 2.72 -4.53
N HIS A 16 -14.38 3.31 -3.33
CA HIS A 16 -13.15 3.30 -2.54
C HIS A 16 -12.65 1.87 -2.30
N ARG A 17 -13.52 0.96 -1.86
CA ARG A 17 -13.12 -0.45 -1.65
C ARG A 17 -12.62 -1.10 -2.95
N TRP A 18 -13.31 -0.88 -4.06
CA TRP A 18 -12.89 -1.42 -5.36
C TRP A 18 -11.51 -0.89 -5.77
N PHE A 19 -11.30 0.42 -5.76
CA PHE A 19 -10.00 1.02 -6.09
C PHE A 19 -8.88 0.57 -5.15
N ALA A 20 -9.16 0.46 -3.84
CA ALA A 20 -8.17 -0.01 -2.88
C ALA A 20 -7.63 -1.40 -3.23
N VAL A 21 -8.52 -2.33 -3.60
CA VAL A 21 -8.17 -3.69 -4.00
C VAL A 21 -7.45 -3.71 -5.35
N GLU A 22 -8.01 -3.08 -6.38
CA GLU A 22 -7.44 -3.13 -7.74
C GLU A 22 -6.04 -2.50 -7.79
N LEU A 23 -5.85 -1.36 -7.12
CA LEU A 23 -4.55 -0.69 -7.09
C LEU A 23 -3.52 -1.47 -6.28
N ASN A 24 -3.93 -2.14 -5.19
CA ASN A 24 -3.06 -3.04 -4.44
C ASN A 24 -2.59 -4.20 -5.32
N ASN A 25 -3.55 -4.91 -5.95
CA ASN A 25 -3.24 -6.07 -6.78
C ASN A 25 -2.36 -5.68 -7.97
N GLY A 26 -2.69 -4.57 -8.66
CA GLY A 26 -1.87 -4.06 -9.75
C GLY A 26 -0.46 -3.62 -9.31
N THR A 27 -0.28 -3.21 -8.05
CA THR A 27 1.06 -2.94 -7.49
C THR A 27 1.86 -4.23 -7.32
N TRP A 28 1.24 -5.27 -6.78
CA TRP A 28 1.87 -6.59 -6.64
C TRP A 28 2.18 -7.23 -8.00
N ASP A 29 1.29 -7.11 -8.98
CA ASP A 29 1.54 -7.59 -10.34
C ASP A 29 2.81 -6.97 -10.95
N LEU A 30 3.11 -5.68 -10.65
CA LEU A 30 4.34 -5.04 -11.09
C LEU A 30 5.57 -5.61 -10.36
N ILE A 31 5.48 -5.78 -9.04
CA ILE A 31 6.55 -6.39 -8.23
C ILE A 31 6.86 -7.80 -8.74
N ASP A 32 5.84 -8.65 -8.88
CA ASP A 32 5.94 -10.03 -9.36
C ASP A 32 6.39 -10.08 -10.83
N GLY A 33 6.08 -9.05 -11.61
CA GLY A 33 6.57 -8.83 -12.98
C GLY A 33 8.05 -8.49 -13.09
N GLY A 34 8.78 -8.37 -11.98
CA GLY A 34 10.21 -8.11 -11.96
C GLY A 34 10.59 -6.63 -11.84
N LEU A 35 9.71 -5.81 -11.25
CA LEU A 35 10.04 -4.44 -10.88
C LEU A 35 11.37 -4.39 -10.10
N SER A 36 12.22 -3.43 -10.42
CA SER A 36 13.48 -3.20 -9.71
C SER A 36 13.96 -1.76 -9.86
N GLU A 37 15.05 -1.41 -9.20
CA GLU A 37 15.80 -0.15 -9.40
C GLU A 37 16.17 0.13 -10.87
N LYS A 38 16.34 -0.92 -11.68
CA LYS A 38 16.73 -0.82 -13.09
C LYS A 38 15.55 -0.66 -14.04
N SER A 39 14.32 -0.79 -13.54
CA SER A 39 13.11 -0.62 -14.35
C SER A 39 12.95 0.84 -14.80
N PRO A 40 12.27 1.08 -15.94
CA PRO A 40 11.93 2.43 -16.39
C PRO A 40 11.32 3.29 -15.28
N VAL A 41 11.67 4.58 -15.25
CA VAL A 41 11.20 5.52 -14.21
C VAL A 41 9.67 5.51 -14.11
N GLU A 42 8.97 5.57 -15.24
CA GLU A 42 7.51 5.54 -15.32
C GLU A 42 6.88 4.30 -14.66
N GLU A 43 7.55 3.15 -14.72
CA GLU A 43 7.05 1.91 -14.13
C GLU A 43 7.23 1.91 -12.61
N ARG A 44 8.39 2.40 -12.14
CA ARG A 44 8.68 2.59 -10.71
C ARG A 44 7.72 3.59 -10.08
N GLU A 45 7.48 4.71 -10.76
CA GLU A 45 6.51 5.71 -10.35
C GLU A 45 5.09 5.15 -10.31
N ARG A 46 4.67 4.40 -11.34
CA ARG A 46 3.34 3.77 -11.37
C ARG A 46 3.12 2.84 -10.19
N ALA A 47 4.11 2.04 -9.80
CA ALA A 47 4.02 1.17 -8.63
C ALA A 47 3.84 1.98 -7.33
N LEU A 48 4.61 3.07 -7.15
CA LEU A 48 4.46 3.95 -5.98
C LEU A 48 3.09 4.64 -5.96
N TYR A 49 2.65 5.20 -7.09
CA TYR A 49 1.33 5.83 -7.18
C TYR A 49 0.20 4.83 -6.86
N GLY A 50 0.31 3.58 -7.35
CA GLY A 50 -0.62 2.50 -7.04
C GLY A 50 -0.68 2.19 -5.54
N ALA A 51 0.48 2.02 -4.90
CA ALA A 51 0.58 1.75 -3.47
C ALA A 51 -0.04 2.87 -2.62
N TYR A 52 0.32 4.13 -2.89
CA TYR A 52 -0.24 5.28 -2.17
C TYR A 52 -1.73 5.44 -2.39
N ALA A 53 -2.19 5.31 -3.64
CA ALA A 53 -3.61 5.46 -3.95
C ALA A 53 -4.43 4.32 -3.32
N SER A 54 -3.95 3.07 -3.37
CA SER A 54 -4.58 1.95 -2.66
C SER A 54 -4.72 2.25 -1.16
N THR A 55 -3.62 2.68 -0.53
CA THR A 55 -3.61 3.05 0.89
C THR A 55 -4.62 4.16 1.19
N TYR A 56 -4.63 5.22 0.38
CA TYR A 56 -5.59 6.31 0.52
C TYR A 56 -7.04 5.82 0.46
N HIS A 57 -7.36 4.93 -0.48
CA HIS A 57 -8.71 4.38 -0.58
C HIS A 57 -9.08 3.51 0.64
N TRP A 58 -8.13 2.74 1.19
CA TRP A 58 -8.35 2.02 2.44
C TRP A 58 -8.60 2.95 3.64
N LEU A 59 -7.96 4.11 3.71
CA LEU A 59 -8.24 5.10 4.77
C LEU A 59 -9.69 5.60 4.76
N GLN A 60 -10.41 5.46 3.64
CA GLN A 60 -11.81 5.89 3.55
C GLN A 60 -12.81 4.82 4.00
N VAL A 61 -12.46 3.53 3.90
CA VAL A 61 -13.45 2.43 4.05
C VAL A 61 -12.94 1.16 4.75
N GLY A 62 -11.66 1.14 5.12
CA GLY A 62 -11.00 0.06 5.84
C GLY A 62 -10.79 0.39 7.31
N ASN A 63 -10.05 -0.48 8.01
CA ASN A 63 -9.66 -0.29 9.39
C ASN A 63 -8.14 -0.08 9.51
N VAL A 64 -7.64 -0.04 10.74
CA VAL A 64 -6.21 0.16 11.04
C VAL A 64 -5.31 -0.90 10.40
N ASP A 65 -5.79 -2.13 10.25
CA ASP A 65 -5.06 -3.22 9.60
C ASP A 65 -4.86 -2.96 8.11
N ASN A 66 -5.88 -2.41 7.43
CA ASN A 66 -5.74 -1.96 6.05
C ASN A 66 -4.74 -0.81 5.92
N HIS A 67 -4.71 0.12 6.88
CA HIS A 67 -3.71 1.19 6.88
C HIS A 67 -2.30 0.60 7.04
N GLY A 68 -2.07 -0.23 8.07
CA GLY A 68 -0.75 -0.83 8.28
C GLY A 68 -0.26 -1.67 7.10
N ARG A 69 -1.16 -2.43 6.45
CA ARG A 69 -0.83 -3.18 5.22
C ARG A 69 -0.54 -2.27 4.03
N GLY A 70 -1.22 -1.13 3.91
CA GLY A 70 -0.90 -0.11 2.91
C GLY A 70 0.50 0.48 3.09
N GLU A 71 0.86 0.81 4.33
CA GLU A 71 2.23 1.26 4.70
C GLU A 71 3.28 0.20 4.35
N TYR A 72 2.99 -1.08 4.61
CA TYR A 72 3.85 -2.20 4.20
C TYR A 72 4.04 -2.27 2.67
N VAL A 73 2.98 -2.11 1.89
CA VAL A 73 3.06 -2.14 0.42
C VAL A 73 3.90 -0.96 -0.10
N ILE A 74 3.68 0.26 0.41
CA ILE A 74 4.46 1.44 0.03
C ILE A 74 5.95 1.20 0.34
N ALA A 75 6.24 0.71 1.54
CA ALA A 75 7.60 0.41 1.96
C ALA A 75 8.26 -0.69 1.10
N THR A 76 7.49 -1.71 0.71
CA THR A 76 7.96 -2.79 -0.17
C THR A 76 8.32 -2.27 -1.55
N VAL A 77 7.42 -1.50 -2.20
CA VAL A 77 7.70 -0.89 -3.50
C VAL A 77 8.93 0.00 -3.42
N ALA A 78 8.98 0.90 -2.43
CA ALA A 78 10.10 1.80 -2.22
C ALA A 78 11.43 1.05 -2.06
N CYS A 79 11.44 -0.04 -1.30
CA CYS A 79 12.61 -0.92 -1.16
C CYS A 79 13.01 -1.55 -2.50
N VAL A 80 12.05 -2.09 -3.26
CA VAL A 80 12.28 -2.73 -4.57
C VAL A 80 12.86 -1.76 -5.60
N VAL A 81 12.45 -0.49 -5.55
CA VAL A 81 12.88 0.55 -6.50
C VAL A 81 14.05 1.41 -6.01
N GLY A 82 14.65 1.07 -4.86
CA GLY A 82 15.87 1.68 -4.32
C GLY A 82 15.67 2.99 -3.54
N LEU A 83 14.44 3.30 -3.14
CA LEU A 83 14.11 4.48 -2.33
C LEU A 83 14.08 4.11 -0.84
N LEU A 84 15.27 3.82 -0.29
CA LEU A 84 15.40 3.24 1.05
C LEU A 84 14.97 4.17 2.18
N ASP A 85 15.08 5.48 2.01
CA ASP A 85 14.59 6.47 2.97
C ASP A 85 13.05 6.44 3.09
N VAL A 86 12.37 6.38 1.95
CA VAL A 86 10.91 6.20 1.87
C VAL A 86 10.51 4.85 2.46
N ALA A 87 11.24 3.78 2.09
CA ALA A 87 10.98 2.44 2.61
C ALA A 87 11.06 2.40 4.14
N GLN A 88 12.12 3.00 4.71
CA GLN A 88 12.34 3.04 6.16
C GLN A 88 11.24 3.80 6.91
N ALA A 89 10.79 4.93 6.36
CA ALA A 89 9.73 5.74 6.95
C ALA A 89 8.39 4.98 7.00
N HIS A 90 7.99 4.37 5.89
CA HIS A 90 6.73 3.63 5.79
C HIS A 90 6.77 2.30 6.58
N ALA A 91 7.91 1.61 6.62
CA ALA A 91 8.09 0.44 7.48
C ALA A 91 7.96 0.81 8.97
N ALA A 92 8.49 1.95 9.39
CA ALA A 92 8.32 2.44 10.76
C ALA A 92 6.86 2.77 11.09
N ARG A 93 6.14 3.38 10.14
CA ARG A 93 4.72 3.66 10.34
C ARG A 93 3.88 2.39 10.42
N CYS A 94 4.18 1.39 9.61
CA CYS A 94 3.55 0.07 9.66
C CYS A 94 3.70 -0.57 11.05
N GLU A 95 4.93 -0.57 11.60
CA GLU A 95 5.22 -1.08 12.94
C GLU A 95 4.51 -0.30 14.05
N GLU A 96 4.47 1.03 13.95
CA GLU A 96 3.76 1.88 14.90
C GLU A 96 2.26 1.53 14.95
N LEU A 97 1.61 1.37 13.79
CA LEU A 97 0.21 0.98 13.70
C LEU A 97 -0.02 -0.40 14.32
N MET A 98 0.83 -1.39 14.00
CA MET A 98 0.77 -2.73 14.58
C MET A 98 0.99 -2.75 16.10
N ALA A 99 1.82 -1.85 16.63
CA ALA A 99 2.06 -1.72 18.06
C ALA A 99 0.89 -1.03 18.78
N SER A 100 0.21 -0.09 18.10
CA SER A 100 -0.91 0.65 18.67
C SER A 100 -2.18 -0.19 18.82
N GLU A 101 -2.45 -1.10 17.87
CA GLU A 101 -3.66 -1.93 17.85
C GLU A 101 -3.32 -3.40 17.54
N PRO A 102 -2.56 -4.10 18.40
CA PRO A 102 -1.97 -5.39 18.07
C PRO A 102 -3.00 -6.49 17.77
N ALA A 103 -4.22 -6.38 18.29
CA ALA A 103 -5.31 -7.32 18.04
C ALA A 103 -5.99 -7.16 16.68
N ALA A 104 -5.74 -6.05 15.96
CA ALA A 104 -6.26 -5.83 14.62
C ALA A 104 -5.40 -6.51 13.53
N PHE A 105 -4.19 -6.94 13.88
CA PHE A 105 -3.21 -7.50 12.95
C PHE A 105 -3.00 -8.99 13.20
N GLU A 106 -2.73 -9.70 12.11
CA GLU A 106 -2.46 -11.13 12.14
C GLU A 106 -0.96 -11.39 12.34
N ASP A 107 -0.60 -12.62 12.73
CA ASP A 107 0.80 -12.99 12.98
C ASP A 107 1.69 -12.81 11.74
N TRP A 108 1.11 -13.01 10.55
CA TRP A 108 1.82 -12.86 9.29
C TRP A 108 2.16 -11.40 8.96
N ASP A 109 1.38 -10.42 9.45
CA ASP A 109 1.70 -8.99 9.27
C ASP A 109 3.06 -8.66 9.93
N ARG A 110 3.31 -9.23 11.12
CA ARG A 110 4.58 -9.03 11.84
C ARG A 110 5.75 -9.73 11.16
N ALA A 111 5.52 -10.94 10.63
CA ALA A 111 6.54 -11.68 9.91
C ALA A 111 6.98 -10.92 8.65
N PHE A 112 6.03 -10.37 7.89
CA PHE A 112 6.33 -9.58 6.70
C PHE A 112 7.01 -8.25 7.02
N ALA A 113 6.60 -7.55 8.09
CA ALA A 113 7.28 -6.33 8.52
C ALA A 113 8.74 -6.59 8.90
N ALA A 114 9.01 -7.66 9.64
CA ALA A 114 10.38 -8.05 10.02
C ALA A 114 11.24 -8.42 8.80
N GLU A 115 10.66 -9.13 7.84
CA GLU A 115 11.31 -9.49 6.59
C GLU A 115 11.68 -8.26 5.75
N LEU A 116 10.75 -7.31 5.63
CA LEU A 116 10.98 -6.06 4.91
C LEU A 116 12.06 -5.21 5.59
N ARG A 117 12.09 -5.14 6.92
CA ARG A 117 13.17 -4.49 7.66
C ARG A 117 14.54 -5.09 7.35
N ALA A 118 14.62 -6.41 7.29
CA ALA A 118 15.86 -7.09 6.94
C ALA A 118 16.30 -6.74 5.50
N ARG A 119 15.37 -6.63 4.56
CA ARG A 119 15.65 -6.18 3.18
C ARG A 119 16.16 -4.74 3.12
N ILE A 120 15.51 -3.82 3.84
CA ILE A 120 15.89 -2.40 3.84
C ILE A 120 17.30 -2.19 4.42
N ALA A 121 17.72 -3.04 5.36
CA ALA A 121 19.01 -2.94 6.02
C ALA A 121 20.17 -3.64 5.28
N ALA A 122 19.88 -4.40 4.22
CA ALA A 122 20.87 -5.18 3.46
C ALA A 122 21.60 -4.32 2.42
#